data_AF-A0A0A3YKM4-F1
#
_entry.id   AF-A0A0A3YKM4-F1
#
_cell.length_a   1.000
_cell.length_b   1.000
_cell.length_c   1.000
_cell.angle_alpha   90.00
_cell.angle_beta   90.00
_cell.angle_gamma   90.00
#
_symmetry.space_group_name_H-M   'P 1'
#
loop_
_entity.id
_entity.type
_entity.pdbx_description
1 polymer ?
#
loop_
_entity_poly.entity_id
_entity_poly.type
_entity_poly.pdbx_seq_one_letter_code
_entity_poly.pdbx_strand_id
1 'polypeptide(L)'
;MASYVFGWDIGDPLSEEVNWDLAFVPLSSRHDDVRHSLFRMVEGQKRQIAEEALARQRAGETSMPLEIPDILQPFKEAFWHLLAPKKLIEVNTRDQQIYFETEGKKFPTESLSSGEREVVNIVFDFILRGPEDCVIVFDEPELHLHPELSYKLLQTLASAGKRNQFLFSTHSPEIISASLENTVVFVRQPQTDIDNQALIVKRDDQTHHALQALGQSIGIISLGKKLVLIEGEEASLDKLTYSAVLKNRFPEFVLVPAGGKDSIRSFADAYSNIVSKTIWGVRFYLLCDRDAANILGSNAVTKSESDRITVLPRYHLENYFLDERIFASCFEQIEPASSWLRNATEIKKRLLKIATEAVPYAVALNVTAAMRAKVGNVSVMPRGAVEAKSPAALCQLMEAKLDNEMSRVQAGLDKKLVSDLVTSEFERLSKAVETDDPIWRSDLPGRFILNKFASEADISVGRLKQLYLSNARPEEAFQDIIAIFERFRSVS
;
A
#
# COMPACT_ATOMS: atom_id res chain seq x y z
N MET A 1 42.59 -18.14 7.71
CA MET A 1 43.96 -18.28 8.22
C MET A 1 44.19 -17.18 9.24
N ALA A 2 44.78 -17.54 10.38
CA ALA A 2 45.22 -16.72 11.51
C ALA A 2 44.29 -15.56 11.97
N SER A 3 43.55 -15.81 13.06
CA SER A 3 43.12 -14.77 14.01
C SER A 3 44.34 -13.92 14.39
N TYR A 4 44.21 -12.58 14.29
CA TYR A 4 45.27 -11.64 14.65
C TYR A 4 45.79 -11.95 16.05
N VAL A 5 47.06 -12.37 16.12
CA VAL A 5 47.77 -12.54 17.39
C VAL A 5 48.20 -11.15 17.84
N PHE A 6 47.78 -10.79 19.06
CA PHE A 6 48.12 -9.54 19.73
C PHE A 6 49.64 -9.28 19.68
N GLY A 7 50.04 -8.21 19.00
CA GLY A 7 51.41 -7.70 18.93
C GLY A 7 51.43 -6.22 19.29
N TRP A 8 52.37 -5.82 20.16
CA TRP A 8 52.52 -4.45 20.66
C TRP A 8 53.20 -3.48 19.67
N ASP A 9 53.51 -3.92 18.44
CA ASP A 9 53.97 -3.04 17.36
C ASP A 9 52.74 -2.56 16.57
N ILE A 10 52.29 -1.34 16.88
CA ILE A 10 51.02 -0.78 16.40
C ILE A 10 51.35 0.36 15.43
N GLY A 11 51.09 0.15 14.14
CA GLY A 11 50.95 1.23 13.17
C GLY A 11 49.62 1.97 13.36
N ASP A 12 49.54 3.22 12.90
CA ASP A 12 48.31 4.01 12.91
C ASP A 12 47.23 3.31 12.05
N PRO A 13 46.07 2.92 12.61
CA PRO A 13 45.00 2.28 11.83
C PRO A 13 44.47 3.14 10.67
N LEU A 14 44.63 4.47 10.73
CA LEU A 14 44.25 5.38 9.64
C LEU A 14 45.26 5.33 8.46
N SER A 15 46.42 4.72 8.69
CA SER A 15 47.48 4.48 7.70
C SER A 15 47.62 3.01 7.29
N GLU A 16 46.92 2.09 7.98
CA GLU A 16 46.81 0.70 7.57
C GLU A 16 45.89 0.62 6.33
N GLU A 17 46.47 0.34 5.16
CA GLU A 17 45.69 -0.15 4.02
C GLU A 17 45.10 -1.51 4.43
N VAL A 18 43.84 -1.52 4.87
CA VAL A 18 43.09 -2.76 5.09
C VAL A 18 42.92 -3.41 3.72
N ASN A 19 43.77 -4.41 3.46
CA ASN A 19 43.85 -5.07 2.17
C ASN A 19 42.45 -5.62 1.77
N TRP A 20 41.98 -5.28 0.56
CA TRP A 20 40.64 -5.62 0.05
C TRP A 20 40.45 -7.12 -0.20
N ASP A 21 41.50 -7.92 -0.01
CA ASP A 21 41.52 -9.35 -0.32
C ASP A 21 40.58 -10.16 0.58
N LEU A 22 39.37 -10.40 0.04
CA LEU A 22 38.46 -11.51 0.36
C LEU A 22 38.00 -11.60 1.83
N ALA A 23 37.15 -10.66 2.25
CA ALA A 23 36.43 -10.78 3.52
C ALA A 23 35.16 -11.67 3.38
N PHE A 24 35.35 -12.97 3.14
CA PHE A 24 34.38 -14.04 3.52
C PHE A 24 34.35 -14.25 5.05
N VAL A 25 34.52 -13.16 5.79
CA VAL A 25 34.60 -13.12 7.25
C VAL A 25 33.20 -12.76 7.76
N PRO A 26 32.57 -13.60 8.61
CA PRO A 26 31.26 -13.32 9.18
C PRO A 26 31.19 -11.94 9.86
N LEU A 27 30.01 -11.32 9.86
CA LEU A 27 29.75 -10.04 10.54
C LEU A 27 30.18 -10.05 12.02
N SER A 28 30.06 -11.17 12.71
CA SER A 28 30.49 -11.30 14.12
C SER A 28 31.99 -11.06 14.31
N SER A 29 32.82 -11.58 13.41
CA SER A 29 34.27 -11.33 13.42
C SER A 29 34.61 -9.89 13.04
N ARG A 30 33.84 -9.29 12.10
CA ARG A 30 34.02 -7.86 11.76
C ARG A 30 33.67 -6.94 12.92
N HIS A 31 32.67 -7.29 13.74
CA HIS A 31 32.33 -6.52 14.92
C HIS A 31 33.49 -6.42 15.92
N ASP A 32 34.16 -7.55 16.20
CA ASP A 32 35.33 -7.55 17.07
C ASP A 32 36.47 -6.72 16.45
N ASP A 33 36.66 -6.81 15.13
CA ASP A 33 37.66 -6.02 14.40
C ASP A 33 37.38 -4.51 14.48
N VAL A 34 36.12 -4.09 14.30
CA VAL A 34 35.68 -2.68 14.46
C VAL A 34 35.99 -2.19 15.86
N ARG A 35 35.59 -2.96 16.87
CA ARG A 35 35.78 -2.61 18.28
C ARG A 35 37.27 -2.48 18.62
N HIS A 36 38.09 -3.44 18.21
CA HIS A 36 39.53 -3.39 18.40
C HIS A 36 40.18 -2.22 17.66
N SER A 37 39.71 -1.90 16.46
CA SER A 37 40.23 -0.77 15.67
C SER A 37 39.93 0.56 16.35
N LEU A 38 38.72 0.74 16.90
CA LEU A 38 38.38 1.93 17.70
C LEU A 38 39.25 2.05 18.95
N PHE A 39 39.54 0.95 19.66
CA PHE A 39 40.48 0.98 20.79
C PHE A 39 41.90 1.34 20.35
N ARG A 40 42.38 0.79 19.23
CA ARG A 40 43.70 1.13 18.68
C ARG A 40 43.77 2.60 18.28
N MET A 41 42.73 3.16 17.67
CA MET A 41 42.66 4.58 17.31
C MET A 41 42.77 5.48 18.55
N VAL A 42 42.01 5.18 19.61
CA VAL A 42 42.01 5.97 20.85
C VAL A 42 43.36 5.87 21.59
N GLU A 43 43.94 4.68 21.69
CA GLU A 43 45.28 4.53 22.31
C GLU A 43 46.38 5.18 21.45
N GLY A 44 46.29 5.06 20.13
CA GLY A 44 47.20 5.72 19.19
C GLY A 44 47.20 7.24 19.37
N GLN A 45 46.02 7.85 19.45
CA GLN A 45 45.89 9.29 19.69
C GLN A 45 46.44 9.70 21.07
N LYS A 46 46.12 8.96 22.14
CA LYS A 46 46.69 9.24 23.47
C LYS A 46 48.22 9.19 23.46
N ARG A 47 48.79 8.21 22.78
CA ARG A 47 50.24 8.06 22.64
C ARG A 47 50.84 9.23 21.85
N GLN A 48 50.23 9.62 20.73
CA GLN A 48 50.67 10.75 19.93
C GLN A 48 50.67 12.06 20.74
N ILE A 49 49.61 12.32 21.51
CA ILE A 49 49.52 13.49 22.40
C ILE A 49 50.64 13.45 23.45
N ALA A 50 50.89 12.29 24.06
CA ALA A 50 51.94 12.13 25.06
C ALA A 50 53.34 12.34 24.46
N GLU A 51 53.60 11.79 23.27
CA GLU A 51 54.86 11.95 22.55
C GLU A 51 55.10 13.41 22.15
N GLU A 52 54.08 14.12 21.67
CA GLU A 52 54.15 15.55 21.33
C GLU A 52 54.39 16.40 22.59
N ALA A 53 53.69 16.13 23.69
CA ALA A 53 53.91 16.82 24.95
C ALA A 53 55.35 16.65 25.47
N LEU A 54 55.89 15.43 25.41
CA LEU A 54 57.28 15.14 25.78
C LEU A 54 58.30 15.77 24.83
N ALA A 55 57.98 15.89 23.53
CA ALA A 55 58.83 16.56 22.55
C ALA A 55 58.91 18.08 22.82
N ARG A 56 57.76 18.73 23.05
CA ARG A 56 57.67 20.16 23.38
C ARG A 56 58.34 20.49 24.71
N GLN A 57 58.17 19.64 25.72
CA GLN A 57 58.86 19.77 27.00
C GLN A 57 60.39 19.73 26.81
N ARG A 58 60.90 18.82 25.97
CA ARG A 58 62.33 18.76 25.62
C ARG A 58 62.81 19.99 24.84
N ALA A 59 61.94 20.62 24.07
CA ALA A 59 62.21 21.89 23.38
C ALA A 59 62.13 23.13 24.29
N GLY A 60 61.78 22.96 25.58
CA GLY A 60 61.67 24.05 26.55
C GLY A 60 60.33 24.81 26.49
N GLU A 61 59.35 24.32 25.73
CA GLU A 61 58.00 24.86 25.72
C GLU A 61 57.23 24.44 26.99
N THR A 62 56.42 25.35 27.53
CA THR A 62 55.62 25.13 28.75
C THR A 62 54.13 24.92 28.48
N SER A 63 53.70 25.01 27.23
CA SER A 63 52.31 24.84 26.82
C SER A 63 52.19 24.02 25.53
N MET A 64 51.05 23.35 25.39
CA MET A 64 50.67 22.62 24.18
C MET A 64 49.27 23.10 23.77
N PRO A 65 49.01 23.31 22.47
CA PRO A 65 47.66 23.59 21.99
C PRO A 65 46.72 22.44 22.37
N LEU A 66 45.56 22.77 22.94
CA LEU A 66 44.54 21.79 23.33
C LEU A 66 43.49 21.54 22.23
N GLU A 67 43.69 22.10 21.04
CA GLU A 67 42.86 21.86 19.86
C GLU A 67 43.20 20.50 19.24
N ILE A 68 42.84 19.43 19.96
CA ILE A 68 43.05 18.05 19.52
C ILE A 68 41.80 17.63 18.73
N PRO A 69 41.91 17.23 17.46
CA PRO A 69 40.78 16.75 16.67
C PRO A 69 40.13 15.52 17.32
N ASP A 70 38.80 15.47 17.35
CA ASP A 70 38.09 14.30 17.83
C ASP A 70 38.05 13.22 16.74
N ILE A 71 38.93 12.23 16.84
CA ILE A 71 39.00 11.10 15.90
C ILE A 71 37.71 10.27 15.88
N LEU A 72 36.90 10.35 16.93
CA LEU A 72 35.62 9.64 17.03
C LEU A 72 34.48 10.45 16.43
N GLN A 73 34.71 11.70 15.98
CA GLN A 73 33.67 12.57 15.45
C GLN A 73 32.83 11.90 14.33
N PRO A 74 33.41 11.24 13.32
CA PRO A 74 32.61 10.57 12.29
C PRO A 74 31.71 9.46 12.86
N PHE A 75 32.21 8.71 13.85
CA PHE A 75 31.46 7.66 14.53
C PHE A 75 30.34 8.24 15.41
N LYS A 76 30.60 9.37 16.07
CA LYS A 76 29.61 10.08 16.90
C LYS A 76 28.46 10.62 16.06
N GLU A 77 28.77 11.25 14.92
CA GLU A 77 27.79 11.77 13.97
C GLU A 77 26.95 10.64 13.38
N ALA A 78 27.58 9.57 12.90
CA ALA A 78 26.89 8.42 12.36
C ALA A 78 25.99 7.72 13.41
N PHE A 79 26.50 7.54 14.64
CA PHE A 79 25.71 6.97 15.73
C PHE A 79 24.48 7.82 16.05
N TRP A 80 24.62 9.16 16.04
CA TRP A 80 23.51 10.08 16.25
C TRP A 80 22.47 9.97 15.12
N HIS A 81 22.90 9.95 13.85
CA HIS A 81 21.98 9.80 12.73
C HIS A 81 21.18 8.48 12.77
N LEU A 82 21.81 7.40 13.23
CA LEU A 82 21.15 6.10 13.39
C LEU A 82 20.19 6.08 14.58
N LEU A 83 20.64 6.55 15.76
CA LEU A 83 20.04 6.20 17.05
C LEU A 83 19.60 7.39 17.91
N ALA A 84 19.52 8.62 17.36
CA ALA A 84 19.03 9.78 18.09
C ALA A 84 17.71 9.47 18.84
N PRO A 85 17.58 9.84 20.13
CA PRO A 85 18.44 10.77 20.88
C PRO A 85 19.66 10.15 21.60
N LYS A 86 20.04 8.89 21.32
CA LYS A 86 21.24 8.27 21.91
C LYS A 86 22.51 8.89 21.31
N LYS A 87 23.50 9.21 22.16
CA LYS A 87 24.77 9.85 21.75
C LYS A 87 25.95 8.97 22.09
N LEU A 88 26.84 8.71 21.13
CA LEU A 88 28.12 8.08 21.43
C LEU A 88 29.01 9.06 22.20
N ILE A 89 29.51 8.67 23.37
CA ILE A 89 30.26 9.58 24.25
C ILE A 89 31.71 9.18 24.45
N GLU A 90 32.00 7.88 24.59
CA GLU A 90 33.32 7.42 25.02
C GLU A 90 33.64 6.04 24.49
N VAL A 91 34.90 5.84 24.09
CA VAL A 91 35.49 4.53 23.81
C VAL A 91 36.54 4.29 24.89
N ASN A 92 36.24 3.46 25.87
CA ASN A 92 37.11 3.19 27.00
C ASN A 92 37.95 1.93 26.75
N THR A 93 39.25 2.14 26.68
CA THR A 93 40.26 1.13 26.36
C THR A 93 40.64 0.27 27.56
N ARG A 94 40.37 0.73 28.79
CA ARG A 94 40.70 0.00 30.04
C ARG A 94 39.74 -1.14 30.32
N ASP A 95 38.45 -0.88 30.19
CA ASP A 95 37.39 -1.89 30.37
C ASP A 95 36.98 -2.53 29.04
N GLN A 96 37.55 -2.08 27.92
CA GLN A 96 37.23 -2.54 26.56
C GLN A 96 35.74 -2.38 26.24
N GLN A 97 35.17 -1.23 26.60
CA GLN A 97 33.76 -0.90 26.38
C GLN A 97 33.60 0.39 25.59
N ILE A 98 32.54 0.44 24.79
CA ILE A 98 32.09 1.64 24.08
C ILE A 98 30.81 2.12 24.78
N TYR A 99 30.73 3.40 25.08
CA TYR A 99 29.65 3.98 25.86
C TYR A 99 28.85 5.00 25.05
N PHE A 100 27.53 4.94 25.24
CA PHE A 100 26.59 5.95 24.78
C PHE A 100 25.84 6.56 25.96
N GLU A 101 25.32 7.76 25.75
CA GLU A 101 24.44 8.47 26.67
C GLU A 101 23.02 8.53 26.09
N THR A 102 22.03 8.28 26.95
CA THR A 102 20.63 8.59 26.68
C THR A 102 19.96 9.02 27.97
N GLU A 103 19.09 10.03 27.90
CA GLU A 103 18.38 10.56 29.08
C GLU A 103 19.31 10.94 30.25
N GLY A 104 20.52 11.43 29.96
CA GLY A 104 21.52 11.80 30.96
C GLY A 104 22.17 10.60 31.68
N LYS A 105 21.94 9.37 31.23
CA LYS A 105 22.56 8.15 31.76
C LYS A 105 23.49 7.51 30.75
N LYS A 106 24.60 6.98 31.26
CA LYS A 106 25.64 6.30 30.49
C LYS A 106 25.43 4.80 30.46
N PHE A 107 25.49 4.19 29.28
CA PHE A 107 25.31 2.76 29.06
C PHE A 107 26.38 2.21 28.10
N PRO A 108 26.80 0.94 28.27
CA PRO A 108 27.65 0.26 27.29
C PRO A 108 26.84 -0.07 26.03
N THR A 109 27.46 -0.06 24.86
CA THR A 109 26.84 -0.41 23.56
C THR A 109 26.21 -1.80 23.53
N GLU A 110 26.66 -2.69 24.41
CA GLU A 110 26.15 -4.04 24.64
C GLU A 110 24.71 -4.04 25.16
N SER A 111 24.22 -2.91 25.70
CA SER A 111 22.82 -2.75 26.11
C SER A 111 21.90 -2.27 24.97
N LEU A 112 22.44 -2.01 23.77
CA LEU A 112 21.62 -1.73 22.59
C LEU A 112 20.78 -2.97 22.22
N SER A 113 19.65 -2.76 21.58
CA SER A 113 18.90 -3.87 20.99
C SER A 113 19.73 -4.57 19.91
N SER A 114 19.41 -5.83 19.60
CA SER A 114 20.16 -6.61 18.61
C SER A 114 20.25 -5.91 17.25
N GLY A 115 19.13 -5.35 16.77
CA GLY A 115 19.08 -4.61 15.51
C GLY A 115 19.83 -3.28 15.55
N GLU A 116 19.77 -2.54 16.67
CA GLU A 116 20.57 -1.30 16.83
C GLU A 116 22.07 -1.58 16.80
N ARG A 117 22.50 -2.64 17.48
CA ARG A 117 23.91 -3.05 17.47
C ARG A 117 24.36 -3.45 16.07
N GLU A 118 23.51 -4.16 15.33
CA GLU A 118 23.80 -4.58 13.97
C GLU A 118 24.03 -3.39 13.03
N VAL A 119 23.12 -2.40 13.02
CA VAL A 119 23.29 -1.22 12.14
C VAL A 119 24.48 -0.35 12.54
N VAL A 120 24.75 -0.20 13.83
CA VAL A 120 25.93 0.53 14.32
C VAL A 120 27.21 -0.15 13.83
N ASN A 121 27.27 -1.47 13.90
CA ASN A 121 28.44 -2.23 13.44
C ASN A 121 28.67 -2.09 11.94
N ILE A 122 27.61 -2.17 11.12
CA ILE A 122 27.71 -2.00 9.67
C ILE A 122 28.27 -0.61 9.32
N VAL A 123 27.74 0.43 9.94
CA VAL A 123 28.16 1.81 9.66
C VAL A 123 29.56 2.09 10.20
N PHE A 124 29.93 1.56 11.36
CA PHE A 124 31.28 1.73 11.90
C PHE A 124 32.34 0.99 11.06
N ASP A 125 32.05 -0.23 10.61
CA ASP A 125 32.90 -0.98 9.66
C ASP A 125 33.07 -0.18 8.36
N PHE A 126 31.98 0.41 7.86
CA PHE A 126 32.01 1.26 6.68
C PHE A 126 32.92 2.49 6.85
N ILE A 127 32.76 3.22 7.96
CA ILE A 127 33.58 4.41 8.26
C ILE A 127 35.06 4.04 8.40
N LEU A 128 35.37 2.94 9.09
CA LEU A 128 36.75 2.47 9.26
C LEU A 128 37.42 2.10 7.94
N ARG A 129 36.69 1.45 7.03
CA ARG A 129 37.20 1.08 5.71
C ARG A 129 37.32 2.28 4.77
N GLY A 130 36.52 3.33 4.99
CA GLY A 130 36.54 4.57 4.22
C GLY A 130 36.49 4.36 2.69
N PRO A 131 35.55 3.57 2.13
CA PRO A 131 35.50 3.35 0.69
C PRO A 131 35.23 4.68 -0.05
N GLU A 132 35.97 4.92 -1.13
CA GLU A 132 35.79 6.06 -2.04
C GLU A 132 35.76 5.56 -3.49
N ASP A 133 34.95 6.20 -4.34
CA ASP A 133 34.78 5.82 -5.77
C ASP A 133 34.31 4.37 -6.00
N CYS A 134 33.57 3.80 -5.05
CA CYS A 134 33.13 2.41 -5.08
C CYS A 134 31.66 2.24 -5.48
N VAL A 135 31.34 1.09 -6.07
CA VAL A 135 29.97 0.57 -6.17
C VAL A 135 29.76 -0.40 -5.02
N ILE A 136 28.79 -0.12 -4.16
CA ILE A 136 28.56 -0.84 -2.91
C ILE A 136 27.16 -1.45 -2.97
N VAL A 137 27.09 -2.77 -2.84
CA VAL A 137 25.85 -3.55 -2.98
C VAL A 137 25.45 -4.13 -1.63
N PHE A 138 24.20 -3.91 -1.24
CA PHE A 138 23.59 -4.49 -0.06
C PHE A 138 22.40 -5.36 -0.49
N ASP A 139 22.37 -6.58 0.03
CA ASP A 139 21.26 -7.51 -0.19
C ASP A 139 20.43 -7.64 1.09
N GLU A 140 19.14 -7.32 0.98
CA GLU A 140 18.14 -7.32 2.05
C GLU A 140 18.63 -6.68 3.38
N PRO A 141 19.07 -5.40 3.35
CA PRO A 141 19.58 -4.72 4.54
C PRO A 141 18.56 -4.61 5.69
N GLU A 142 17.27 -4.86 5.41
CA GLU A 142 16.19 -4.85 6.40
C GLU A 142 15.99 -6.14 7.20
N LEU A 143 16.66 -7.24 6.85
CA LEU A 143 16.45 -8.51 7.55
C LEU A 143 16.67 -8.33 9.05
N HIS A 144 15.64 -8.67 9.85
CA HIS A 144 15.63 -8.54 11.32
C HIS A 144 15.66 -7.10 11.88
N LEU A 145 15.53 -6.07 11.05
CA LEU A 145 15.48 -4.67 11.48
C LEU A 145 14.05 -4.11 11.50
N HIS A 146 13.82 -3.16 12.39
CA HIS A 146 12.61 -2.35 12.35
C HIS A 146 12.67 -1.42 11.12
N PRO A 147 11.57 -1.20 10.36
CA PRO A 147 11.60 -0.42 9.11
C PRO A 147 12.24 0.96 9.22
N GLU A 148 11.97 1.68 10.32
CA GLU A 148 12.57 2.99 10.58
C GLU A 148 14.10 2.93 10.69
N LEU A 149 14.63 1.87 11.31
CA LEU A 149 16.06 1.68 11.52
C LEU A 149 16.75 1.32 10.20
N SER A 150 16.13 0.50 9.37
CA SER A 150 16.62 0.18 8.02
C SER A 150 16.71 1.45 7.17
N TYR A 151 15.71 2.33 7.22
CA TYR A 151 15.77 3.60 6.50
C TYR A 151 16.91 4.51 6.99
N LYS A 152 17.08 4.64 8.32
CA LYS A 152 18.19 5.42 8.88
C LYS A 152 19.55 4.84 8.51
N LEU A 153 19.69 3.52 8.45
CA LEU A 153 20.90 2.84 7.96
C LEU A 153 21.21 3.27 6.52
N LEU A 154 20.24 3.18 5.61
CA LEU A 154 20.42 3.55 4.21
C LEU A 154 20.83 5.02 4.05
N GLN A 155 20.17 5.94 4.75
CA GLN A 155 20.51 7.36 4.73
C GLN A 155 21.92 7.63 5.27
N THR A 156 22.29 6.98 6.38
CA THR A 156 23.60 7.16 7.01
C THR A 156 24.72 6.60 6.16
N LEU A 157 24.51 5.47 5.48
CA LEU A 157 25.46 4.91 4.53
C LEU A 157 25.60 5.82 3.31
N ALA A 158 24.49 6.32 2.76
CA ALA A 158 24.49 7.19 1.60
C ALA A 158 25.18 8.55 1.86
N SER A 159 25.17 9.04 3.11
CA SER A 159 25.92 10.23 3.51
C SER A 159 27.38 9.96 3.89
N ALA A 160 27.77 8.69 4.02
CA ALA A 160 29.12 8.29 4.40
C ALA A 160 30.01 8.00 3.17
N GLY A 161 31.29 8.42 3.26
CA GLY A 161 32.29 8.23 2.20
C GLY A 161 32.19 9.27 1.07
N LYS A 162 33.05 9.15 0.06
CA LYS A 162 33.10 10.10 -1.08
C LYS A 162 32.84 9.38 -2.40
N ARG A 163 31.91 9.92 -3.20
CA ARG A 163 31.62 9.47 -4.57
C ARG A 163 31.27 7.97 -4.69
N ASN A 164 30.59 7.40 -3.69
CA ASN A 164 30.12 6.02 -3.74
C ASN A 164 28.75 5.92 -4.42
N GLN A 165 28.52 4.83 -5.16
CA GLN A 165 27.19 4.44 -5.66
C GLN A 165 26.68 3.26 -4.83
N PHE A 166 25.49 3.42 -4.23
CA PHE A 166 24.86 2.35 -3.46
C PHE A 166 23.76 1.66 -4.26
N LEU A 167 23.76 0.33 -4.26
CA LEU A 167 22.71 -0.51 -4.82
C LEU A 167 22.12 -1.36 -3.70
N PHE A 168 20.81 -1.30 -3.53
CA PHE A 168 20.07 -2.04 -2.51
C PHE A 168 19.08 -2.97 -3.20
N SER A 169 19.12 -4.27 -2.89
CA SER A 169 17.99 -5.18 -3.12
C SER A 169 17.16 -5.27 -1.84
N THR A 170 15.85 -5.07 -1.98
CA THR A 170 14.92 -5.04 -0.84
C THR A 170 13.56 -5.59 -1.26
N HIS A 171 12.91 -6.29 -0.34
CA HIS A 171 11.51 -6.69 -0.48
C HIS A 171 10.59 -5.79 0.35
N SER A 172 11.13 -4.94 1.23
CA SER A 172 10.37 -4.04 2.11
C SER A 172 9.62 -2.95 1.32
N PRO A 173 8.27 -2.93 1.39
CA PRO A 173 7.46 -1.83 0.87
C PRO A 173 7.84 -0.47 1.46
N GLU A 174 8.24 -0.44 2.72
CA GLU A 174 8.59 0.76 3.47
C GLU A 174 9.88 1.40 2.92
N ILE A 175 10.95 0.60 2.74
CA ILE A 175 12.20 1.09 2.16
C ILE A 175 11.98 1.62 0.74
N ILE A 176 11.24 0.87 -0.08
CA ILE A 176 10.95 1.26 -1.47
C ILE A 176 10.21 2.60 -1.49
N SER A 177 9.19 2.74 -0.64
CA SER A 177 8.41 3.98 -0.55
C SER A 177 9.24 5.16 -0.06
N ALA A 178 10.15 4.93 0.89
CA ALA A 178 11.04 5.97 1.41
C ALA A 178 12.18 6.32 0.43
N SER A 179 12.49 5.44 -0.52
CA SER A 179 13.57 5.61 -1.51
C SER A 179 13.08 6.20 -2.83
N LEU A 180 11.84 6.69 -2.92
CA LEU A 180 11.28 7.23 -4.16
C LEU A 180 11.94 8.51 -4.68
N GLU A 181 12.72 9.18 -3.84
CA GLU A 181 13.57 10.31 -4.25
C GLU A 181 14.82 9.85 -5.01
N ASN A 182 15.16 8.56 -4.90
CA ASN A 182 16.26 7.90 -5.59
C ASN A 182 15.74 7.10 -6.81
N THR A 183 16.65 6.38 -7.47
CA THR A 183 16.28 5.48 -8.57
C THR A 183 15.75 4.16 -8.02
N VAL A 184 14.48 3.87 -8.23
CA VAL A 184 13.85 2.59 -7.87
C VAL A 184 13.68 1.75 -9.13
N VAL A 185 14.15 0.51 -9.09
CA VAL A 185 14.02 -0.44 -10.20
C VAL A 185 13.28 -1.69 -9.72
N PHE A 186 12.12 -1.98 -10.32
CA PHE A 186 11.43 -3.25 -10.12
C PHE A 186 11.96 -4.28 -11.10
N VAL A 187 12.19 -5.50 -10.61
CA VAL A 187 12.54 -6.65 -11.44
C VAL A 187 11.32 -7.57 -11.52
N ARG A 188 10.70 -7.68 -12.70
CA ARG A 188 9.51 -8.51 -12.95
C ARG A 188 9.85 -9.86 -13.57
N GLN A 189 8.90 -10.80 -13.54
CA GLN A 189 9.03 -12.04 -14.31
C GLN A 189 9.05 -11.72 -15.83
N PRO A 190 9.84 -12.46 -16.62
CA PRO A 190 9.91 -12.24 -18.06
C PRO A 190 8.59 -12.67 -18.70
N GLN A 191 8.00 -11.80 -19.53
CA GLN A 191 6.79 -12.16 -20.29
C GLN A 191 7.12 -12.92 -21.58
N THR A 192 8.33 -12.74 -22.09
CA THR A 192 8.90 -13.46 -23.24
C THR A 192 10.39 -13.66 -22.99
N ASP A 193 11.03 -14.59 -23.72
CA ASP A 193 12.47 -14.91 -23.55
C ASP A 193 13.43 -13.72 -23.81
N ILE A 194 12.95 -12.63 -24.40
CA ILE A 194 13.76 -11.43 -24.75
C ILE A 194 13.24 -10.18 -24.02
N ASP A 195 12.36 -10.33 -23.02
CA ASP A 195 11.77 -9.18 -22.32
C ASP A 195 12.72 -8.60 -21.26
N ASN A 196 12.91 -7.28 -21.26
CA ASN A 196 13.64 -6.62 -20.17
C ASN A 196 12.77 -6.63 -18.90
N GLN A 197 13.31 -7.28 -17.87
CA GLN A 197 12.67 -7.46 -16.58
C GLN A 197 12.85 -6.24 -15.66
N ALA A 198 13.85 -5.40 -15.91
CA ALA A 198 14.11 -4.21 -15.12
C ALA A 198 13.21 -3.06 -15.56
N LEU A 199 12.51 -2.49 -14.61
CA LEU A 199 11.60 -1.39 -14.85
C LEU A 199 11.90 -0.24 -13.89
N ILE A 200 12.18 0.94 -14.45
CA ILE A 200 12.49 2.14 -13.68
C ILE A 200 11.18 2.81 -13.26
N VAL A 201 11.07 3.05 -11.97
CA VAL A 201 9.96 3.77 -11.34
C VAL A 201 10.37 5.21 -11.13
N LYS A 202 9.52 6.14 -11.55
CA LYS A 202 9.71 7.57 -11.31
C LYS A 202 8.64 8.08 -10.36
N ARG A 203 9.00 9.02 -9.50
CA ARG A 203 8.07 9.69 -8.58
C ARG A 203 6.93 10.43 -9.31
N ASP A 204 7.22 11.01 -10.47
CA ASP A 204 6.22 11.72 -11.29
C ASP A 204 5.53 10.81 -12.33
N ASP A 205 5.53 9.50 -12.11
CA ASP A 205 4.74 8.59 -12.92
C ASP A 205 3.24 8.81 -12.61
N GLN A 206 2.41 8.90 -13.64
CA GLN A 206 0.94 8.99 -13.50
C GLN A 206 0.38 7.87 -12.60
N THR A 207 1.07 6.73 -12.58
CA THR A 207 0.79 5.60 -11.69
C THR A 207 0.98 5.93 -10.22
N HIS A 208 2.06 6.63 -9.87
CA HIS A 208 2.32 7.02 -8.49
C HIS A 208 1.21 7.94 -7.97
N HIS A 209 0.82 8.92 -8.80
CA HIS A 209 -0.33 9.80 -8.50
C HIS A 209 -1.64 9.01 -8.36
N ALA A 210 -1.89 8.02 -9.22
CA ALA A 210 -3.09 7.18 -9.13
C ALA A 210 -3.12 6.34 -7.85
N LEU A 211 -1.98 5.79 -7.42
CA LEU A 211 -1.88 5.03 -6.16
C LEU A 211 -2.00 5.93 -4.92
N GLN A 212 -1.37 7.12 -4.95
CA GLN A 212 -1.54 8.11 -3.90
C GLN A 212 -3.01 8.56 -3.77
N ALA A 213 -3.72 8.73 -4.88
CA ALA A 213 -5.15 9.05 -4.87
C ALA A 213 -6.01 7.95 -4.21
N LEU A 214 -5.53 6.71 -4.19
CA LEU A 214 -6.14 5.57 -3.49
C LEU A 214 -5.62 5.41 -2.04
N GLY A 215 -4.80 6.35 -1.56
CA GLY A 215 -4.15 6.26 -0.25
C GLY A 215 -3.12 5.12 -0.14
N GLN A 216 -2.67 4.56 -1.25
CA GLN A 216 -1.72 3.45 -1.26
C GLN A 216 -0.31 3.92 -1.58
N SER A 217 0.67 3.26 -0.94
CA SER A 217 2.08 3.46 -1.27
C SER A 217 2.48 2.56 -2.43
N ILE A 218 3.50 3.00 -3.17
CA ILE A 218 4.09 2.20 -4.24
C ILE A 218 4.69 0.89 -3.73
N GLY A 219 5.07 0.82 -2.45
CA GLY A 219 5.61 -0.39 -1.84
C GLY A 219 4.67 -1.58 -1.96
N ILE A 220 3.35 -1.38 -2.04
CA ILE A 220 2.41 -2.50 -2.21
C ILE A 220 2.61 -3.28 -3.52
N ILE A 221 3.19 -2.64 -4.54
CA ILE A 221 3.54 -3.26 -5.83
C ILE A 221 4.73 -4.20 -5.69
N SER A 222 5.67 -3.92 -4.78
CA SER A 222 6.87 -4.76 -4.58
C SER A 222 6.53 -6.17 -4.11
N LEU A 223 5.34 -6.34 -3.51
CA LEU A 223 4.84 -7.64 -3.06
C LEU A 223 4.54 -8.60 -4.22
N GLY A 224 4.57 -8.13 -5.48
CA GLY A 224 4.26 -8.94 -6.66
C GLY A 224 2.80 -9.42 -6.68
N LYS A 225 1.93 -8.77 -5.90
CA LYS A 225 0.52 -9.13 -5.75
C LYS A 225 -0.32 -8.43 -6.81
N LYS A 226 -1.42 -9.08 -7.20
CA LYS A 226 -2.47 -8.50 -8.03
C LYS A 226 -3.32 -7.57 -7.15
N LEU A 227 -3.55 -6.33 -7.58
CA LEU A 227 -4.33 -5.36 -6.79
C LEU A 227 -5.79 -5.41 -7.22
N VAL A 228 -6.72 -5.58 -6.27
CA VAL A 228 -8.16 -5.52 -6.53
C VAL A 228 -8.75 -4.33 -5.80
N LEU A 229 -9.21 -3.37 -6.57
CA LEU A 229 -9.91 -2.19 -6.09
C LEU A 229 -11.34 -2.57 -5.78
N ILE A 230 -11.75 -2.30 -4.55
CA ILE A 230 -13.12 -2.54 -4.07
C ILE A 230 -13.75 -1.21 -3.67
N GLU A 231 -15.06 -1.10 -3.85
CA GLU A 231 -15.82 0.05 -3.34
C GLU A 231 -15.80 0.08 -1.80
N GLY A 232 -15.72 1.29 -1.23
CA GLY A 232 -15.70 1.51 0.21
C GLY A 232 -14.39 2.09 0.74
N GLU A 233 -14.43 2.58 1.97
CA GLU A 233 -13.27 3.15 2.68
C GLU A 233 -12.41 2.07 3.37
N GLU A 234 -11.23 2.44 3.86
CA GLU A 234 -10.27 1.49 4.45
C GLU A 234 -10.77 0.78 5.72
N ALA A 235 -11.62 1.46 6.50
CA ALA A 235 -12.32 0.89 7.65
C ALA A 235 -13.68 0.25 7.28
N SER A 236 -13.98 0.07 5.99
CA SER A 236 -15.28 -0.44 5.56
C SER A 236 -15.49 -1.90 5.95
N LEU A 237 -16.74 -2.21 6.29
CA LEU A 237 -17.22 -3.59 6.50
C LEU A 237 -17.03 -4.46 5.25
N ASP A 238 -16.89 -3.83 4.08
CA ASP A 238 -16.80 -4.52 2.80
C ASP A 238 -15.41 -5.12 2.62
N LYS A 239 -14.33 -4.39 2.95
CA LYS A 239 -12.95 -4.95 2.98
C LYS A 239 -12.87 -6.16 3.90
N LEU A 240 -13.49 -6.07 5.08
CA LEU A 240 -13.52 -7.19 6.04
C LEU A 240 -14.30 -8.38 5.48
N THR A 241 -15.43 -8.13 4.81
CA THR A 241 -16.26 -9.16 4.17
C THR A 241 -15.47 -9.87 3.08
N TYR A 242 -14.90 -9.14 2.12
CA TYR A 242 -14.08 -9.73 1.07
C TYR A 242 -12.87 -10.48 1.66
N SER A 243 -12.18 -9.92 2.65
CA SER A 243 -11.06 -10.58 3.31
C SER A 243 -11.47 -11.90 3.97
N ALA A 244 -12.65 -11.97 4.59
CA ALA A 244 -13.19 -13.19 5.19
C ALA A 244 -13.58 -14.22 4.12
N VAL A 245 -14.23 -13.79 3.04
CA VAL A 245 -14.65 -14.64 1.92
C VAL A 245 -13.44 -15.21 1.16
N LEU A 246 -12.37 -14.44 0.99
CA LEU A 246 -11.21 -14.83 0.19
C LEU A 246 -10.10 -15.51 1.01
N LYS A 247 -10.25 -15.55 2.34
CA LYS A 247 -9.21 -15.98 3.28
C LYS A 247 -8.56 -17.29 2.85
N ASN A 248 -7.24 -17.27 2.68
CA ASN A 248 -6.38 -18.38 2.26
C ASN A 248 -6.65 -18.98 0.86
N ARG A 249 -7.67 -18.52 0.12
CA ARG A 249 -7.99 -19.03 -1.22
C ARG A 249 -7.22 -18.32 -2.33
N PHE A 250 -7.01 -17.00 -2.17
CA PHE A 250 -6.33 -16.19 -3.17
C PHE A 250 -5.26 -15.27 -2.55
N PRO A 251 -4.17 -15.83 -2.00
CA PRO A 251 -3.10 -15.07 -1.37
C PRO A 251 -2.33 -14.16 -2.35
N GLU A 252 -2.53 -14.30 -3.66
CA GLU A 252 -1.96 -13.46 -4.71
C GLU A 252 -2.65 -12.11 -4.86
N PHE A 253 -3.86 -11.92 -4.33
CA PHE A 253 -4.57 -10.64 -4.42
C PHE A 253 -4.45 -9.82 -3.14
N VAL A 254 -4.34 -8.51 -3.32
CA VAL A 254 -4.42 -7.52 -2.24
C VAL A 254 -5.61 -6.61 -2.51
N LEU A 255 -6.49 -6.49 -1.52
CA LEU A 255 -7.70 -5.69 -1.60
C LEU A 255 -7.39 -4.24 -1.22
N VAL A 256 -7.68 -3.33 -2.13
CA VAL A 256 -7.48 -1.90 -1.97
C VAL A 256 -8.85 -1.21 -1.99
N PRO A 257 -9.32 -0.65 -0.86
CA PRO A 257 -10.50 0.20 -0.85
C PRO A 257 -10.25 1.45 -1.69
N ALA A 258 -11.11 1.69 -2.68
CA ALA A 258 -11.00 2.83 -3.58
C ALA A 258 -11.85 4.03 -3.14
N GLY A 259 -12.50 3.98 -1.97
CA GLY A 259 -13.41 5.01 -1.49
C GLY A 259 -14.76 4.96 -2.21
N GLY A 260 -15.41 6.12 -2.30
CA GLY A 260 -16.71 6.26 -2.96
C GLY A 260 -16.64 6.26 -4.48
N LYS A 261 -17.81 6.37 -5.09
CA LYS A 261 -18.03 6.32 -6.55
C LYS A 261 -17.21 7.36 -7.34
N ASP A 262 -16.91 8.51 -6.77
CA ASP A 262 -16.11 9.57 -7.42
C ASP A 262 -14.60 9.25 -7.46
N SER A 263 -14.09 8.57 -6.43
CA SER A 263 -12.71 8.10 -6.38
C SER A 263 -12.49 6.94 -7.34
N ILE A 264 -13.47 6.02 -7.42
CA ILE A 264 -13.48 4.96 -8.43
C ILE A 264 -13.49 5.55 -9.83
N ARG A 265 -14.26 6.61 -10.08
CA ARG A 265 -14.27 7.30 -11.37
C ARG A 265 -12.94 7.98 -11.69
N SER A 266 -12.38 8.71 -10.73
CA SER A 266 -11.08 9.37 -10.90
C SER A 266 -9.98 8.36 -11.20
N PHE A 267 -10.02 7.22 -10.51
CA PHE A 267 -9.16 6.10 -10.83
C PHE A 267 -9.48 5.51 -12.19
N ALA A 268 -10.73 5.17 -12.51
CA ALA A 268 -11.12 4.58 -13.80
C ALA A 268 -10.75 5.48 -14.99
N ASP A 269 -10.84 6.80 -14.84
CA ASP A 269 -10.45 7.79 -15.84
C ASP A 269 -8.91 7.85 -15.96
N ALA A 270 -8.17 7.86 -14.84
CA ALA A 270 -6.71 7.69 -14.85
C ALA A 270 -6.31 6.32 -15.45
N TYR A 271 -7.09 5.28 -15.15
CA TYR A 271 -6.92 3.89 -15.52
C TYR A 271 -7.17 3.67 -17.01
N SER A 272 -8.17 4.31 -17.62
CA SER A 272 -8.43 4.23 -19.07
C SER A 272 -7.23 4.71 -19.91
N ASN A 273 -6.44 5.65 -19.38
CA ASN A 273 -5.19 6.11 -19.99
C ASN A 273 -4.00 5.16 -19.75
N ILE A 274 -4.15 4.24 -18.79
CA ILE A 274 -3.09 3.41 -18.20
C ILE A 274 -3.26 1.91 -18.54
N VAL A 275 -4.48 1.41 -18.77
CA VAL A 275 -4.88 -0.01 -18.94
C VAL A 275 -4.26 -0.69 -20.14
N SER A 276 -3.94 0.06 -21.19
CA SER A 276 -3.19 -0.50 -22.32
C SER A 276 -1.78 -0.95 -21.94
N LYS A 277 -1.30 -0.60 -20.73
CA LYS A 277 0.02 -0.96 -20.23
C LYS A 277 -0.12 -1.71 -18.91
N THR A 278 0.45 -2.91 -18.84
CA THR A 278 0.76 -3.52 -17.55
C THR A 278 1.70 -2.56 -16.84
N ILE A 279 1.23 -1.92 -15.76
CA ILE A 279 2.06 -0.95 -15.07
C ILE A 279 3.03 -1.71 -14.18
N TRP A 280 4.32 -1.62 -14.48
CA TRP A 280 5.36 -2.20 -13.63
C TRP A 280 5.23 -3.72 -13.40
N GLY A 281 4.53 -4.42 -14.30
CA GLY A 281 4.21 -5.84 -14.12
C GLY A 281 3.01 -6.13 -13.22
N VAL A 282 2.43 -5.13 -12.55
CA VAL A 282 1.26 -5.27 -11.66
C VAL A 282 -0.04 -5.16 -12.42
N ARG A 283 -0.94 -6.09 -12.13
CA ARG A 283 -2.29 -6.12 -12.67
C ARG A 283 -3.26 -5.56 -11.66
N PHE A 284 -4.04 -4.60 -12.13
CA PHE A 284 -5.13 -4.01 -11.38
C PHE A 284 -6.44 -4.62 -11.85
N TYR A 285 -7.32 -4.87 -10.89
CA TYR A 285 -8.68 -5.28 -11.10
C TYR A 285 -9.58 -4.31 -10.36
N LEU A 286 -10.78 -4.09 -10.88
CA LEU A 286 -11.79 -3.25 -10.24
C LEU A 286 -13.05 -4.11 -10.03
N LEU A 287 -13.50 -4.17 -8.78
CA LEU A 287 -14.73 -4.83 -8.38
C LEU A 287 -15.66 -3.81 -7.71
N CYS A 288 -16.81 -3.55 -8.34
CA CYS A 288 -17.81 -2.60 -7.83
C CYS A 288 -19.16 -3.26 -7.59
N ASP A 289 -20.00 -2.59 -6.81
CA ASP A 289 -21.43 -2.89 -6.77
C ASP A 289 -22.07 -2.72 -8.16
N ARG A 290 -23.17 -3.43 -8.43
CA ARG A 290 -23.80 -3.42 -9.76
C ARG A 290 -24.36 -2.05 -10.13
N ASP A 291 -24.77 -1.27 -9.14
CA ASP A 291 -25.30 0.08 -9.33
C ASP A 291 -24.23 1.12 -9.74
N ALA A 292 -22.94 0.78 -9.61
CA ALA A 292 -21.81 1.57 -10.08
C ALA A 292 -21.54 1.41 -11.59
N ALA A 293 -22.18 0.45 -12.27
CA ALA A 293 -21.99 0.19 -13.70
C ALA A 293 -22.25 1.44 -14.59
N ASN A 294 -23.18 2.31 -14.18
CA ASN A 294 -23.47 3.55 -14.92
C ASN A 294 -22.34 4.58 -14.85
N ILE A 295 -21.46 4.48 -13.86
CA ILE A 295 -20.39 5.44 -13.58
C ILE A 295 -19.13 5.10 -14.37
N LEU A 296 -18.92 3.81 -14.63
CA LEU A 296 -17.82 3.31 -15.46
C LEU A 296 -18.02 3.61 -16.96
N GLY A 297 -19.21 4.06 -17.35
CA GLY A 297 -19.55 4.43 -18.72
C GLY A 297 -19.77 3.23 -19.63
N SER A 298 -20.91 3.17 -20.32
CA SER A 298 -21.27 2.11 -21.27
C SER A 298 -20.30 1.95 -22.46
N ASN A 299 -19.40 2.93 -22.68
CA ASN A 299 -18.45 2.97 -23.79
C ASN A 299 -16.99 2.65 -23.38
N ALA A 300 -16.69 2.44 -22.09
CA ALA A 300 -15.31 2.24 -21.61
C ALA A 300 -14.94 0.77 -21.36
N VAL A 301 -15.79 -0.17 -21.78
CA VAL A 301 -15.49 -1.60 -21.68
C VAL A 301 -15.47 -2.17 -23.08
N THR A 302 -14.35 -1.97 -23.78
CA THR A 302 -14.03 -2.87 -24.89
C THR A 302 -14.00 -4.32 -24.35
N LYS A 303 -14.23 -5.31 -25.21
CA LYS A 303 -14.24 -6.74 -24.86
C LYS A 303 -12.94 -7.23 -24.18
N SER A 304 -11.87 -6.42 -24.22
CA SER A 304 -10.58 -6.66 -23.58
C SER A 304 -10.46 -6.01 -22.18
N GLU A 305 -11.28 -5.01 -21.86
CA GLU A 305 -11.34 -4.32 -20.56
C GLU A 305 -12.30 -5.00 -19.58
N SER A 306 -13.24 -5.80 -20.09
CA SER A 306 -14.21 -6.58 -19.29
C SER A 306 -13.56 -7.61 -18.36
N ASP A 307 -12.34 -8.02 -18.66
CA ASP A 307 -11.63 -9.04 -17.86
C ASP A 307 -10.99 -8.45 -16.60
N ARG A 308 -10.81 -7.11 -16.54
CA ARG A 308 -10.20 -6.40 -15.40
C ARG A 308 -11.20 -5.58 -14.59
N ILE A 309 -12.26 -5.09 -15.22
CA ILE A 309 -13.32 -4.33 -14.56
C ILE A 309 -14.56 -5.22 -14.47
N THR A 310 -15.04 -5.45 -13.25
CA THR A 310 -16.17 -6.33 -12.98
C THR A 310 -17.12 -5.68 -11.99
N VAL A 311 -18.41 -5.88 -12.21
CA VAL A 311 -19.45 -5.55 -11.24
C VAL A 311 -20.02 -6.82 -10.61
N LEU A 312 -20.52 -6.72 -9.38
CA LEU A 312 -21.20 -7.82 -8.72
C LEU A 312 -22.46 -8.25 -9.51
N PRO A 313 -22.76 -9.57 -9.57
CA PRO A 313 -24.03 -10.05 -10.12
C PRO A 313 -25.26 -9.56 -9.35
N ARG A 314 -25.11 -9.32 -8.04
CA ARG A 314 -26.15 -8.76 -7.16
C ARG A 314 -25.97 -7.24 -7.00
N TYR A 315 -27.05 -6.56 -6.63
CA TYR A 315 -27.13 -5.10 -6.57
C TYR A 315 -26.02 -4.47 -5.71
N HIS A 316 -25.86 -4.94 -4.48
CA HIS A 316 -24.79 -4.59 -3.53
C HIS A 316 -24.17 -5.84 -2.91
N LEU A 317 -23.00 -5.70 -2.28
CA LEU A 317 -22.41 -6.75 -1.46
C LEU A 317 -23.37 -7.28 -0.36
N GLU A 318 -24.21 -6.42 0.20
CA GLU A 318 -25.19 -6.77 1.25
C GLU A 318 -26.23 -7.80 0.79
N ASN A 319 -26.50 -7.89 -0.51
CA ASN A 319 -27.42 -8.88 -1.07
C ASN A 319 -26.96 -10.33 -0.86
N TYR A 320 -25.68 -10.56 -0.58
CA TYR A 320 -25.13 -11.89 -0.25
C TYR A 320 -25.46 -12.35 1.18
N PHE A 321 -25.95 -11.44 2.02
CA PHE A 321 -26.31 -11.72 3.42
C PHE A 321 -27.79 -12.07 3.61
N LEU A 322 -28.62 -12.03 2.55
CA LEU A 322 -30.08 -12.17 2.65
C LEU A 322 -30.56 -13.64 2.61
N ASP A 323 -29.90 -14.54 3.35
CA ASP A 323 -30.34 -15.93 3.55
C ASP A 323 -30.96 -16.12 4.95
N GLU A 324 -32.26 -16.39 4.97
CA GLU A 324 -33.02 -16.57 6.20
C GLU A 324 -32.56 -17.74 7.08
N ARG A 325 -31.96 -18.78 6.48
CA ARG A 325 -31.51 -19.98 7.21
C ARG A 325 -30.22 -19.69 7.95
N ILE A 326 -29.29 -18.98 7.31
CA ILE A 326 -28.04 -18.57 7.92
C ILE A 326 -28.32 -17.53 9.03
N PHE A 327 -29.26 -16.61 8.82
CA PHE A 327 -29.69 -15.73 9.92
C PHE A 327 -30.24 -16.53 11.10
N ALA A 328 -31.16 -17.47 10.86
CA ALA A 328 -31.71 -18.29 11.94
C ALA A 328 -30.61 -19.01 12.73
N SER A 329 -29.62 -19.60 12.06
CA SER A 329 -28.48 -20.26 12.73
C SER A 329 -27.60 -19.29 13.51
N CYS A 330 -27.38 -18.06 13.01
CA CYS A 330 -26.59 -17.05 13.72
C CYS A 330 -27.16 -16.71 15.10
N PHE A 331 -28.49 -16.72 15.24
CA PHE A 331 -29.17 -16.35 16.47
C PHE A 331 -29.44 -17.53 17.41
N GLU A 332 -29.15 -18.77 17.02
CA GLU A 332 -29.42 -19.96 17.87
C GLU A 332 -28.77 -19.90 19.25
N GLN A 333 -27.56 -19.35 19.32
CA GLN A 333 -26.76 -19.26 20.56
C GLN A 333 -26.87 -17.91 21.26
N ILE A 334 -27.49 -16.91 20.62
CA ILE A 334 -27.55 -15.53 21.11
C ILE A 334 -28.93 -15.21 21.68
N GLU A 335 -29.98 -15.73 21.02
CA GLU A 335 -31.36 -15.41 21.31
C GLU A 335 -32.09 -16.55 22.05
N PRO A 336 -33.09 -16.23 22.89
CA PRO A 336 -33.91 -17.25 23.53
C PRO A 336 -34.67 -18.08 22.48
N ALA A 337 -34.99 -19.34 22.81
CA ALA A 337 -35.65 -20.27 21.89
C ALA A 337 -37.01 -19.79 21.36
N SER A 338 -37.67 -18.86 22.07
CA SER A 338 -38.92 -18.22 21.65
C SER A 338 -38.75 -17.05 20.68
N SER A 339 -37.51 -16.59 20.43
CA SER A 339 -37.23 -15.44 19.56
C SER A 339 -37.53 -15.76 18.10
N TRP A 340 -38.19 -14.82 17.42
CA TRP A 340 -38.48 -14.92 15.99
C TRP A 340 -37.19 -14.97 15.14
N LEU A 341 -36.08 -14.44 15.68
CA LEU A 341 -34.75 -14.45 15.05
C LEU A 341 -34.17 -15.85 14.88
N ARG A 342 -34.71 -16.88 15.56
CA ARG A 342 -34.31 -18.28 15.40
C ARG A 342 -35.18 -19.04 14.40
N ASN A 343 -36.23 -18.41 13.85
CA ASN A 343 -37.16 -19.05 12.94
C ASN A 343 -36.97 -18.50 11.53
N ALA A 344 -36.38 -19.31 10.65
CA ALA A 344 -36.13 -18.95 9.25
C ALA A 344 -37.41 -18.52 8.50
N THR A 345 -38.57 -19.10 8.84
CA THR A 345 -39.85 -18.73 8.20
C THR A 345 -40.29 -17.33 8.61
N GLU A 346 -40.12 -16.97 9.88
CA GLU A 346 -40.47 -15.62 10.37
C GLU A 346 -39.47 -14.56 9.88
N ILE A 347 -38.17 -14.90 9.86
CA ILE A 347 -37.12 -14.05 9.25
C ILE A 347 -37.47 -13.78 7.79
N LYS A 348 -37.80 -14.82 7.01
CA LYS A 348 -38.18 -14.69 5.61
C LYS A 348 -39.37 -13.77 5.40
N LYS A 349 -40.44 -13.92 6.20
CA LYS A 349 -41.62 -13.03 6.13
C LYS A 349 -41.25 -11.57 6.34
N ARG A 350 -40.36 -11.28 7.31
CA ARG A 350 -39.89 -9.91 7.56
C ARG A 350 -39.00 -9.39 6.45
N LEU A 351 -38.08 -10.21 5.94
CA LEU A 351 -37.25 -9.85 4.78
C LEU A 351 -38.12 -9.51 3.56
N LEU A 352 -39.15 -10.30 3.26
CA LEU A 352 -40.08 -10.02 2.16
C LEU A 352 -40.86 -8.72 2.40
N LYS A 353 -41.33 -8.46 3.63
CA LYS A 353 -41.99 -7.19 3.98
C LYS A 353 -41.06 -6.00 3.75
N ILE A 354 -39.82 -6.08 4.22
CA ILE A 354 -38.80 -5.04 4.02
C ILE A 354 -38.48 -4.87 2.52
N ALA A 355 -38.42 -5.97 1.77
CA ALA A 355 -38.19 -5.96 0.33
C ALA A 355 -39.33 -5.23 -0.40
N THR A 356 -40.59 -5.46 -0.04
CA THR A 356 -41.75 -4.73 -0.59
C THR A 356 -41.60 -3.22 -0.37
N GLU A 357 -41.17 -2.80 0.82
CA GLU A 357 -40.94 -1.38 1.14
C GLU A 357 -39.75 -0.79 0.36
N ALA A 358 -38.81 -1.62 -0.09
CA ALA A 358 -37.67 -1.20 -0.89
C ALA A 358 -38.01 -1.00 -2.39
N VAL A 359 -39.11 -1.58 -2.88
CA VAL A 359 -39.49 -1.56 -4.31
C VAL A 359 -39.56 -0.13 -4.89
N PRO A 360 -40.30 0.84 -4.29
CA PRO A 360 -40.40 2.18 -4.87
C PRO A 360 -39.04 2.87 -5.01
N TYR A 361 -38.17 2.68 -4.03
CA TYR A 361 -36.82 3.22 -4.04
C TYR A 361 -35.95 2.58 -5.12
N ALA A 362 -36.01 1.26 -5.26
CA ALA A 362 -35.30 0.51 -6.30
C ALA A 362 -35.74 0.94 -7.71
N VAL A 363 -37.05 1.07 -7.94
CA VAL A 363 -37.63 1.54 -9.21
C VAL A 363 -37.09 2.93 -9.55
N ALA A 364 -37.12 3.87 -8.59
CA ALA A 364 -36.61 5.22 -8.81
C ALA A 364 -35.13 5.23 -9.21
N LEU A 365 -34.29 4.40 -8.58
CA LEU A 365 -32.87 4.24 -8.93
C LEU A 365 -32.70 3.67 -10.34
N ASN A 366 -33.41 2.60 -10.69
CA ASN A 366 -33.30 1.93 -11.98
C ASN A 366 -33.79 2.81 -13.14
N VAL A 367 -34.89 3.52 -12.95
CA VAL A 367 -35.41 4.49 -13.93
C VAL A 367 -34.44 5.65 -14.10
N THR A 368 -33.88 6.18 -13.01
CA THR A 368 -32.86 7.24 -13.08
C THR A 368 -31.62 6.77 -13.84
N ALA A 369 -31.16 5.55 -13.59
CA ALA A 369 -30.05 4.94 -14.32
C ALA A 369 -30.35 4.82 -15.82
N ALA A 370 -31.52 4.30 -16.19
CA ALA A 370 -31.95 4.17 -17.58
C ALA A 370 -32.02 5.54 -18.29
N MET A 371 -32.55 6.56 -17.62
CA MET A 371 -32.59 7.92 -18.15
C MET A 371 -31.20 8.53 -18.31
N ARG A 372 -30.29 8.32 -17.35
CA ARG A 372 -28.89 8.75 -17.46
C ARG A 372 -28.18 8.06 -18.63
N ALA A 373 -28.38 6.76 -18.83
CA ALA A 373 -27.80 6.03 -19.95
C ALA A 373 -28.32 6.54 -21.30
N LYS A 374 -29.62 6.86 -21.38
CA LYS A 374 -30.26 7.40 -22.59
C LYS A 374 -29.80 8.82 -22.92
N VAL A 375 -29.73 9.70 -21.93
CA VAL A 375 -29.30 11.10 -22.11
C VAL A 375 -27.79 11.22 -22.23
N GLY A 376 -27.01 10.36 -21.60
CA GLY A 376 -25.55 10.40 -21.61
C GLY A 376 -24.97 11.69 -21.01
N ASN A 377 -23.65 11.87 -21.16
CA ASN A 377 -22.97 13.10 -20.73
C ASN A 377 -23.18 14.23 -21.75
N VAL A 378 -23.23 15.47 -21.26
CA VAL A 378 -23.30 16.68 -22.11
C VAL A 378 -21.88 17.22 -22.29
N SER A 379 -21.46 17.41 -23.55
CA SER A 379 -20.17 17.98 -23.90
C SER A 379 -20.32 19.10 -24.93
N VAL A 380 -19.83 20.29 -24.58
CA VAL A 380 -19.86 21.49 -25.43
C VAL A 380 -18.62 21.63 -26.31
N MET A 381 -17.73 20.63 -26.35
CA MET A 381 -16.52 20.67 -27.17
C MET A 381 -16.85 20.52 -28.66
N PRO A 382 -16.62 21.54 -29.51
CA PRO A 382 -16.90 21.46 -30.94
C PRO A 382 -15.73 20.82 -31.70
N ARG A 383 -16.03 20.20 -32.85
CA ARG A 383 -14.98 19.84 -33.83
C ARG A 383 -14.44 21.14 -34.45
N GLY A 384 -13.12 21.27 -34.60
CA GLY A 384 -12.49 22.48 -35.15
C GLY A 384 -12.22 23.59 -34.13
N ALA A 385 -12.30 23.32 -32.81
CA ALA A 385 -11.96 24.31 -31.78
C ALA A 385 -10.54 24.91 -31.95
N VAL A 386 -9.60 24.10 -32.44
CA VAL A 386 -8.21 24.50 -32.74
C VAL A 386 -8.09 25.45 -33.92
N GLU A 387 -9.10 25.52 -34.79
CA GLU A 387 -9.12 26.37 -35.99
C GLU A 387 -9.71 27.76 -35.70
N ALA A 388 -10.30 27.96 -34.52
CA ALA A 388 -10.85 29.24 -34.10
C ALA A 388 -9.73 30.27 -33.84
N LYS A 389 -9.59 31.23 -34.75
CA LYS A 389 -8.56 32.29 -34.68
C LYS A 389 -8.96 33.51 -33.84
N SER A 390 -10.15 33.49 -33.23
CA SER A 390 -10.63 34.57 -32.35
C SER A 390 -11.65 34.04 -31.32
N PRO A 391 -11.83 34.73 -30.19
CA PRO A 391 -12.85 34.38 -29.21
C PRO A 391 -14.26 34.32 -29.81
N ALA A 392 -14.62 35.26 -30.70
CA ALA A 392 -15.93 35.28 -31.35
C ALA A 392 -16.20 34.04 -32.20
N ALA A 393 -15.19 33.57 -32.95
CA ALA A 393 -15.30 32.35 -33.76
C ALA A 393 -15.43 31.10 -32.87
N LEU A 394 -14.71 31.04 -31.74
CA LEU A 394 -14.82 29.94 -30.79
C LEU A 394 -16.21 29.92 -30.11
N CYS A 395 -16.73 31.08 -29.71
CA CYS A 395 -18.08 31.20 -29.14
C CYS A 395 -19.14 30.64 -30.10
N GLN A 396 -19.08 31.02 -31.38
CA GLN A 396 -20.03 30.55 -32.39
C GLN A 396 -20.01 29.02 -32.54
N LEU A 397 -18.82 28.40 -32.51
CA LEU A 397 -18.69 26.94 -32.57
C LEU A 397 -19.22 26.25 -31.31
N MET A 398 -18.94 26.80 -30.12
CA MET A 398 -19.41 26.25 -28.85
C MET A 398 -20.92 26.39 -28.68
N GLU A 399 -21.50 27.53 -29.06
CA GLU A 399 -22.94 27.77 -29.06
C GLU A 399 -23.66 26.80 -30.01
N ALA A 400 -23.17 26.64 -31.25
CA ALA A 400 -23.73 25.68 -32.19
C ALA A 400 -23.64 24.22 -31.67
N LYS A 401 -22.56 23.87 -30.95
CA LYS A 401 -22.44 22.55 -30.31
C LYS A 401 -23.42 22.41 -29.15
N LEU A 402 -23.60 23.46 -28.34
CA LEU A 402 -24.57 23.48 -27.25
C LEU A 402 -26.00 23.29 -27.76
N ASP A 403 -26.41 23.96 -28.83
CA ASP A 403 -27.74 23.81 -29.43
C ASP A 403 -28.04 22.38 -29.88
N ASN A 404 -27.03 21.72 -30.47
CA ASN A 404 -27.10 20.31 -30.84
C ASN A 404 -27.25 19.40 -29.61
N GLU A 405 -26.49 19.65 -28.54
CA GLU A 405 -26.61 18.90 -27.30
C GLU A 405 -27.97 19.13 -26.61
N MET A 406 -28.48 20.36 -26.60
CA MET A 406 -29.80 20.68 -26.06
C MET A 406 -30.89 19.90 -26.78
N SER A 407 -30.85 19.88 -28.12
CA SER A 407 -31.80 19.11 -28.95
C SER A 407 -31.74 17.62 -28.64
N ARG A 408 -30.52 17.07 -28.48
CA ARG A 408 -30.29 15.65 -28.13
C ARG A 408 -30.80 15.30 -26.73
N VAL A 409 -30.50 16.13 -25.73
CA VAL A 409 -30.96 15.95 -24.35
C VAL A 409 -32.48 16.02 -24.27
N GLN A 410 -33.08 17.02 -24.93
CA GLN A 410 -34.54 17.17 -24.95
C GLN A 410 -35.23 15.98 -25.62
N ALA A 411 -34.67 15.43 -26.70
CA ALA A 411 -35.17 14.20 -27.32
C ALA A 411 -35.00 12.96 -26.43
N GLY A 412 -33.98 12.95 -25.56
CA GLY A 412 -33.76 11.88 -24.58
C GLY A 412 -34.72 11.91 -23.39
N LEU A 413 -35.17 13.11 -22.97
CA LEU A 413 -36.05 13.33 -21.82
C LEU A 413 -37.54 13.16 -22.18
N ASP A 414 -37.99 11.91 -22.23
CA ASP A 414 -39.38 11.55 -22.54
C ASP A 414 -40.18 11.19 -21.28
N LYS A 415 -41.23 11.97 -20.99
CA LYS A 415 -42.13 11.74 -19.84
C LYS A 415 -42.89 10.42 -19.93
N LYS A 416 -43.34 10.04 -21.15
CA LYS A 416 -44.09 8.80 -21.35
C LYS A 416 -43.19 7.60 -21.08
N LEU A 417 -41.96 7.65 -21.58
CA LEU A 417 -40.97 6.62 -21.29
C LEU A 417 -40.71 6.47 -19.78
N VAL A 418 -40.57 7.57 -19.04
CA VAL A 418 -40.41 7.51 -17.57
C VAL A 418 -41.59 6.79 -16.92
N SER A 419 -42.83 7.15 -17.29
CA SER A 419 -44.01 6.46 -16.76
C SER A 419 -44.03 4.97 -17.11
N ASP A 420 -43.77 4.61 -18.37
CA ASP A 420 -43.76 3.22 -18.83
C ASP A 420 -42.68 2.39 -18.11
N LEU A 421 -41.48 2.96 -17.90
CA LEU A 421 -40.39 2.32 -17.15
C LEU A 421 -40.74 2.16 -15.67
N VAL A 422 -41.33 3.17 -15.04
CA VAL A 422 -41.77 3.08 -13.63
C VAL A 422 -42.80 1.97 -13.48
N THR A 423 -43.85 1.94 -14.31
CA THR A 423 -44.90 0.93 -14.21
C THR A 423 -44.35 -0.48 -14.43
N SER A 424 -43.60 -0.70 -15.51
CA SER A 424 -43.06 -2.03 -15.83
C SER A 424 -42.06 -2.53 -14.79
N GLU A 425 -41.16 -1.68 -14.30
CA GLU A 425 -40.16 -2.07 -13.31
C GLU A 425 -40.78 -2.29 -11.92
N PHE A 426 -41.78 -1.48 -11.55
CA PHE A 426 -42.51 -1.68 -10.31
C PHE A 426 -43.26 -3.01 -10.32
N GLU A 427 -43.99 -3.32 -11.40
CA GLU A 427 -44.68 -4.61 -11.56
C GLU A 427 -43.71 -5.78 -11.50
N ARG A 428 -42.55 -5.68 -12.17
CA ARG A 428 -41.51 -6.72 -12.18
C ARG A 428 -40.99 -7.01 -10.77
N LEU A 429 -40.59 -5.96 -10.03
CA LEU A 429 -40.00 -6.10 -8.70
C LEU A 429 -41.04 -6.49 -7.65
N SER A 430 -42.24 -5.92 -7.69
CA SER A 430 -43.35 -6.33 -6.81
C SER A 430 -43.68 -7.80 -6.99
N LYS A 431 -43.82 -8.25 -8.25
CA LYS A 431 -44.08 -9.67 -8.55
C LYS A 431 -42.97 -10.57 -8.00
N ALA A 432 -41.71 -10.18 -8.18
CA ALA A 432 -40.57 -10.95 -7.68
C ALA A 432 -40.60 -11.09 -6.15
N VAL A 433 -41.01 -10.06 -5.41
CA VAL A 433 -41.17 -10.14 -3.95
C VAL A 433 -42.38 -10.99 -3.58
N GLU A 434 -43.52 -10.79 -4.23
CA GLU A 434 -44.78 -11.53 -3.96
C GLU A 434 -44.64 -13.04 -4.17
N THR A 435 -43.89 -13.46 -5.20
CA THR A 435 -43.65 -14.88 -5.49
C THR A 435 -42.40 -15.44 -4.82
N ASP A 436 -41.70 -14.64 -4.00
CA ASP A 436 -40.38 -14.97 -3.43
C ASP A 436 -39.38 -15.48 -4.49
N ASP A 437 -39.38 -14.82 -5.65
CA ASP A 437 -38.41 -15.09 -6.72
C ASP A 437 -37.01 -14.61 -6.27
N PRO A 438 -35.94 -15.44 -6.38
CA PRO A 438 -34.57 -15.03 -6.06
C PRO A 438 -34.11 -13.70 -6.68
N ILE A 439 -34.76 -13.24 -7.76
CA ILE A 439 -34.57 -11.90 -8.34
C ILE A 439 -34.65 -10.81 -7.27
N TRP A 440 -35.59 -10.84 -6.32
CA TRP A 440 -35.69 -9.75 -5.33
C TRP A 440 -34.44 -9.66 -4.44
N ARG A 441 -33.80 -10.79 -4.14
CA ARG A 441 -32.55 -10.84 -3.36
C ARG A 441 -31.35 -10.33 -4.14
N SER A 442 -31.41 -10.29 -5.48
CA SER A 442 -30.31 -9.84 -6.33
C SER A 442 -30.51 -8.44 -6.90
N ASP A 443 -31.75 -8.01 -7.13
CA ASP A 443 -32.09 -6.77 -7.83
C ASP A 443 -32.50 -5.60 -6.94
N LEU A 444 -32.92 -5.86 -5.71
CA LEU A 444 -33.25 -4.80 -4.76
C LEU A 444 -32.01 -4.30 -4.02
N PRO A 445 -31.97 -3.02 -3.59
CA PRO A 445 -30.87 -2.45 -2.82
C PRO A 445 -30.63 -3.20 -1.49
N GLY A 446 -29.61 -4.07 -1.47
CA GLY A 446 -29.29 -4.90 -0.31
C GLY A 446 -28.92 -4.09 0.93
N ARG A 447 -28.23 -2.94 0.76
CA ARG A 447 -27.89 -2.05 1.88
C ARG A 447 -29.13 -1.60 2.65
N PHE A 448 -30.19 -1.22 1.96
CA PHE A 448 -31.44 -0.79 2.59
C PHE A 448 -32.09 -1.96 3.36
N ILE A 449 -32.19 -3.12 2.72
CA ILE A 449 -32.84 -4.31 3.29
C ILE A 449 -32.08 -4.78 4.54
N LEU A 450 -30.76 -4.93 4.44
CA LEU A 450 -29.93 -5.42 5.53
C LEU A 450 -29.92 -4.45 6.72
N ASN A 451 -29.82 -3.14 6.46
CA ASN A 451 -29.86 -2.13 7.52
C ASN A 451 -31.20 -2.13 8.26
N LYS A 452 -32.31 -2.24 7.52
CA LYS A 452 -33.64 -2.30 8.13
C LYS A 452 -33.86 -3.58 8.92
N PHE A 453 -33.42 -4.72 8.39
CA PHE A 453 -33.46 -5.99 9.12
C PHE A 453 -32.63 -5.94 10.40
N ALA A 454 -31.40 -5.44 10.33
CA ALA A 454 -30.53 -5.28 11.50
C ALA A 454 -31.17 -4.40 12.58
N SER A 455 -31.85 -3.32 12.17
CA SER A 455 -32.62 -2.47 13.08
C SER A 455 -33.81 -3.19 13.72
N GLU A 456 -34.56 -4.03 12.99
CA GLU A 456 -35.65 -4.83 13.56
C GLU A 456 -35.15 -5.92 14.52
N ALA A 457 -33.93 -6.40 14.28
CA ALA A 457 -33.24 -7.41 15.08
C ALA A 457 -32.44 -6.83 16.27
N ASP A 458 -32.49 -5.51 16.48
CA ASP A 458 -31.75 -4.78 17.52
C ASP A 458 -30.23 -5.10 17.56
N ILE A 459 -29.62 -5.19 16.37
CA ILE A 459 -28.20 -5.50 16.21
C ILE A 459 -27.54 -4.55 15.21
N SER A 460 -26.29 -4.18 15.45
CA SER A 460 -25.54 -3.39 14.47
C SER A 460 -25.25 -4.20 13.20
N VAL A 461 -25.31 -3.55 12.05
CA VAL A 461 -25.08 -4.17 10.73
C VAL A 461 -23.70 -4.82 10.66
N GLY A 462 -22.67 -4.18 11.23
CA GLY A 462 -21.31 -4.74 11.29
C GLY A 462 -21.26 -6.05 12.08
N ARG A 463 -21.91 -6.11 13.24
CA ARG A 463 -21.99 -7.33 14.04
C ARG A 463 -22.80 -8.42 13.34
N LEU A 464 -23.90 -8.06 12.69
CA LEU A 464 -24.71 -8.99 11.91
C LEU A 464 -23.90 -9.60 10.75
N LYS A 465 -23.16 -8.79 9.98
CA LYS A 465 -22.27 -9.27 8.91
C LYS A 465 -21.21 -10.24 9.47
N GLN A 466 -20.59 -9.91 10.60
CA GLN A 466 -19.57 -10.78 11.23
C GLN A 466 -20.16 -12.12 11.70
N LEU A 467 -21.33 -12.11 12.33
CA LEU A 467 -22.03 -13.32 12.74
C LEU A 467 -22.36 -14.19 11.53
N TYR A 468 -22.90 -13.57 10.47
CA TYR A 468 -23.20 -14.26 9.22
C TYR A 468 -21.96 -14.90 8.61
N LEU A 469 -20.85 -14.16 8.49
CA LEU A 469 -19.58 -14.68 7.97
C LEU A 469 -19.01 -15.83 8.80
N SER A 470 -19.29 -15.86 10.10
CA SER A 470 -18.82 -16.93 11.00
C SER A 470 -19.65 -18.21 10.90
N ASN A 471 -20.90 -18.11 10.42
CA ASN A 471 -21.84 -19.24 10.31
C ASN A 471 -22.04 -19.71 8.86
N ALA A 472 -21.84 -18.83 7.89
CA ALA A 472 -22.00 -19.13 6.47
C ALA A 472 -20.81 -19.95 5.96
N ARG A 473 -21.09 -20.91 5.08
CA ARG A 473 -20.07 -21.51 4.23
C ARG A 473 -19.80 -20.59 3.04
N PRO A 474 -18.59 -20.05 2.88
CA PRO A 474 -18.35 -19.07 1.83
C PRO A 474 -18.57 -19.61 0.42
N GLU A 475 -18.34 -20.91 0.17
CA GLU A 475 -18.58 -21.52 -1.15
C GLU A 475 -20.05 -21.51 -1.56
N GLU A 476 -20.97 -21.49 -0.60
CA GLU A 476 -22.42 -21.50 -0.84
C GLU A 476 -22.97 -20.06 -0.88
N ALA A 477 -22.59 -19.23 0.10
CA ALA A 477 -23.16 -17.90 0.26
C ALA A 477 -22.52 -16.84 -0.67
N PHE A 478 -21.25 -17.01 -1.05
CA PHE A 478 -20.47 -16.00 -1.80
C PHE A 478 -19.82 -16.57 -3.07
N GLN A 479 -20.41 -17.60 -3.66
CA GLN A 479 -19.90 -18.28 -4.86
C GLN A 479 -19.57 -17.32 -6.01
N ASP A 480 -20.44 -16.34 -6.27
CA ASP A 480 -20.23 -15.34 -7.33
C ASP A 480 -18.92 -14.57 -7.13
N ILE A 481 -18.63 -14.15 -5.89
CA ILE A 481 -17.42 -13.41 -5.55
C ILE A 481 -16.20 -14.30 -5.77
N ILE A 482 -16.27 -15.56 -5.32
CA ILE A 482 -15.19 -16.53 -5.52
C ILE A 482 -14.93 -16.75 -7.03
N ALA A 483 -15.98 -16.93 -7.84
CA ALA A 483 -15.87 -17.10 -9.29
C ALA A 483 -15.26 -15.87 -9.99
N ILE A 484 -15.54 -14.66 -9.52
CA ILE A 484 -14.90 -13.43 -10.02
C ILE A 484 -13.38 -13.47 -9.77
N PHE A 485 -12.96 -13.85 -8.56
CA PHE A 485 -11.54 -13.94 -8.22
C PHE A 485 -10.83 -15.10 -8.93
N GLU A 486 -11.51 -16.21 -9.19
CA GLU A 486 -11.02 -17.29 -10.06
C GLU A 486 -10.79 -16.79 -11.49
N ARG A 487 -11.73 -15.99 -12.03
CA ARG A 487 -11.55 -15.36 -13.34
C ARG A 487 -10.34 -14.42 -13.32
N PHE A 488 -10.23 -13.53 -12.34
CA PHE A 488 -9.06 -12.64 -12.19
C PHE A 488 -7.74 -13.42 -12.08
N ARG A 489 -7.77 -14.62 -11.51
CA ARG A 489 -6.60 -15.49 -11.45
C ARG A 489 -6.24 -16.03 -12.84
N SER A 490 -7.23 -16.50 -13.59
CA SER A 490 -7.08 -17.16 -14.90
C SER A 490 -6.61 -16.24 -16.03
N VAL A 491 -6.91 -14.94 -15.95
CA VAL A 491 -6.40 -13.91 -16.86
C VAL A 491 -4.88 -13.80 -16.62
N SER A 492 -4.13 -14.59 -17.39
CA SER A 492 -2.69 -14.85 -17.27
C SER A 492 -1.91 -14.16 -18.37
#